data_AF-A0A914M4C5-F1
#
_entry.id   AF-A0A914M4C5-F1
#
_cell.length_a   1.000
_cell.length_b   1.000
_cell.length_c   1.000
_cell.angle_alpha   90.00
_cell.angle_beta   90.00
_cell.angle_gamma   90.00
#
_symmetry.space_group_name_H-M   'P 1'
#
loop_
_entity.id
_entity.type
_entity.pdbx_description
1 polymer ?
#
loop_
_entity_poly.entity_id
_entity_poly.type
_entity_poly.pdbx_seq_one_letter_code
_entity_poly.pdbx_strand_id
1 'polypeptide(L)'
;MEHYNYGGLEDEEFLEAQNQHHHYNDGYIYGVDDTTNVNLEHPISTTDVQYASEDGNLKEENKVGEGVDELTTEEMIQKLNIETEQLQNVEEIVKNEFETVEGVQENVALENGGEDNLTTTTPTNNLITLMATETNYPIPYRSKLTEQFEPGQTLILKGKTAEDSVRFTINLHHASPDFSGNDVPLHISVRFDEGKIVYNTFAKGEWGKEERKSNPYKKGDDIDIRIRAHDSKFTIFADQKEIKEYEHRVPLSSVTHFSIDGDILVTHIHWGGKYYPVPYESGIVGEGFAPGKTMLIFGTPEKKGKRFHINLLRKNGDIALHFNPRFDEKAIIRNSLIANEWGNEEREGKLPLEKGIGFDLKIVNEEYAFQIFLNEERFCSYAHRMEPHDLLGLQIGGDVEITGIQIF
;
A
#
# COMPACT_ATOMS: atom_id res chain seq x y z
N MET A 1 41.17 -49.45 0.69
CA MET A 1 41.62 -48.05 0.77
C MET A 1 41.50 -47.50 -0.64
N GLU A 2 40.40 -46.81 -0.93
CA GLU A 2 40.24 -46.10 -2.19
C GLU A 2 39.63 -44.74 -1.87
N HIS A 3 40.37 -43.69 -2.22
CA HIS A 3 40.00 -42.29 -2.15
C HIS A 3 39.02 -41.97 -3.28
N TYR A 4 37.95 -41.25 -2.99
CA TYR A 4 37.14 -40.59 -4.01
C TYR A 4 37.32 -39.08 -3.93
N ASN A 5 37.78 -38.54 -5.07
CA ASN A 5 37.99 -37.15 -5.41
C ASN A 5 36.70 -36.33 -5.30
N TYR A 6 36.81 -35.13 -4.74
CA TYR A 6 35.88 -34.02 -5.00
C TYR A 6 36.51 -33.13 -6.08
N GLY A 7 35.93 -33.15 -7.29
CA GLY A 7 35.96 -32.05 -8.26
C GLY A 7 34.49 -31.61 -8.44
N GLY A 8 34.14 -30.33 -8.41
CA GLY A 8 34.61 -29.31 -9.33
C GLY A 8 33.56 -29.17 -10.44
N LEU A 9 32.54 -28.33 -10.21
CA LEU A 9 31.55 -27.84 -11.19
C LEU A 9 31.38 -26.37 -10.79
N GLU A 10 32.22 -25.44 -11.22
CA GLU A 10 32.38 -24.80 -12.54
C GLU A 10 31.16 -24.00 -13.01
N ASP A 11 31.37 -22.69 -12.95
CA ASP A 11 30.55 -21.51 -13.19
C ASP A 11 30.00 -21.33 -14.63
N GLU A 12 29.85 -22.41 -15.42
CA GLU A 12 29.41 -22.31 -16.83
C GLU A 12 27.88 -22.38 -17.00
N GLU A 13 27.12 -22.94 -16.06
CA GLU A 13 25.63 -22.93 -16.14
C GLU A 13 25.00 -21.55 -15.86
N PHE A 14 25.76 -20.59 -15.33
CA PHE A 14 25.25 -19.25 -15.05
C PHE A 14 25.34 -18.31 -16.27
N LEU A 15 26.24 -18.59 -17.23
CA LEU A 15 26.46 -17.74 -18.40
C LEU A 15 25.52 -18.08 -19.58
N GLU A 16 25.03 -19.33 -19.68
CA GLU A 16 24.09 -19.72 -20.73
C GLU A 16 22.66 -19.19 -20.53
N ALA A 17 22.30 -18.77 -19.31
CA ALA A 17 21.00 -18.16 -19.04
C ALA A 17 20.86 -16.73 -19.57
N GLN A 18 21.95 -16.06 -19.98
CA GLN A 18 21.91 -14.68 -20.49
C GLN A 18 21.70 -14.57 -22.01
N ASN A 19 21.74 -15.67 -22.77
CA ASN A 19 21.79 -15.61 -24.25
C ASN A 19 20.56 -16.18 -24.99
N GLN A 20 19.41 -16.32 -24.35
CA GLN A 20 18.17 -16.67 -25.05
C GLN A 20 17.14 -15.54 -24.99
N HIS A 21 17.26 -14.60 -25.93
CA HIS A 21 16.17 -13.73 -26.34
C HIS A 21 15.00 -14.57 -26.89
N HIS A 22 13.87 -14.53 -26.20
CA HIS A 22 12.55 -14.78 -26.78
C HIS A 22 11.60 -13.68 -26.32
N HIS A 23 10.85 -13.14 -27.29
CA HIS A 23 9.85 -12.08 -27.14
C HIS A 23 8.90 -12.31 -25.97
N TYR A 24 8.85 -11.37 -25.03
CA TYR A 24 7.77 -11.23 -24.05
C TYR A 24 7.35 -9.76 -23.93
N ASN A 25 6.03 -9.56 -23.87
CA ASN A 25 5.33 -8.28 -23.96
C ASN A 25 5.82 -7.23 -22.94
N ASP A 26 5.91 -5.99 -23.42
CA ASP A 26 6.29 -4.78 -22.68
C ASP A 26 5.49 -4.59 -21.39
N GLY A 27 6.10 -4.90 -20.26
CA GLY A 27 5.63 -4.51 -18.94
C GLY A 27 6.43 -3.32 -18.46
N TYR A 28 5.96 -2.11 -18.70
CA TYR A 28 6.55 -0.89 -18.13
C TYR A 28 5.92 -0.59 -16.76
N ILE A 29 6.72 -0.12 -15.80
CA ILE A 29 6.20 0.39 -14.51
C ILE A 29 6.06 1.90 -14.60
N TYR A 30 4.85 2.42 -14.39
CA TYR A 30 4.53 3.84 -14.37
C TYR A 30 4.70 4.43 -12.95
N GLY A 31 5.24 5.65 -12.87
CA GLY A 31 5.27 6.46 -11.65
C GLY A 31 4.03 7.34 -11.53
N VAL A 32 3.51 7.54 -10.32
CA VAL A 32 2.47 8.56 -10.03
C VAL A 32 3.20 9.85 -9.65
N ASP A 33 2.95 10.95 -10.37
CA ASP A 33 3.62 12.24 -10.14
C ASP A 33 2.73 13.12 -9.25
N ASP A 34 3.06 13.25 -7.96
CA ASP A 34 2.28 14.03 -6.99
C ASP A 34 2.85 15.44 -6.84
N THR A 35 2.44 16.36 -7.71
CA THR A 35 2.58 17.81 -7.47
C THR A 35 1.34 18.59 -7.87
N THR A 36 0.24 18.51 -7.11
CA THR A 36 -0.72 19.62 -6.97
C THR A 36 -1.61 19.47 -5.73
N ASN A 37 -1.74 20.57 -4.99
CA ASN A 37 -2.64 20.73 -3.88
C ASN A 37 -4.04 21.14 -4.39
N VAL A 38 -5.07 20.53 -3.80
CA VAL A 38 -6.51 20.88 -3.77
C VAL A 38 -7.49 20.24 -4.78
N ASN A 39 -8.47 19.55 -4.18
CA ASN A 39 -9.79 19.03 -4.61
C ASN A 39 -9.91 17.60 -5.19
N LEU A 40 -10.23 16.68 -4.26
CA LEU A 40 -11.13 15.51 -4.39
C LEU A 40 -11.41 14.98 -5.81
N GLU A 41 -10.44 14.31 -6.43
CA GLU A 41 -10.68 13.12 -7.24
C GLU A 41 -9.55 12.10 -7.00
N HIS A 42 -9.94 10.83 -6.89
CA HIS A 42 -9.15 9.68 -6.43
C HIS A 42 -7.95 9.33 -7.34
N PRO A 43 -6.94 8.58 -6.84
CA PRO A 43 -5.72 8.28 -7.57
C PRO A 43 -5.99 7.60 -8.92
N ILE A 44 -5.39 8.17 -9.95
CA ILE A 44 -5.45 7.71 -11.34
C ILE A 44 -4.56 6.47 -11.48
N SER A 45 -5.16 5.33 -11.78
CA SER A 45 -4.43 4.14 -12.26
C SER A 45 -4.39 4.20 -13.79
N THR A 46 -3.18 4.18 -14.36
CA THR A 46 -2.94 4.35 -15.80
C THR A 46 -3.01 3.02 -16.55
N THR A 47 -4.13 2.77 -17.22
CA THR A 47 -4.21 1.81 -18.32
C THR A 47 -5.07 2.39 -19.45
N ASP A 48 -4.42 3.04 -20.41
CA ASP A 48 -4.98 3.27 -21.75
C ASP A 48 -3.85 3.17 -22.78
N VAL A 49 -3.82 2.06 -23.53
CA VAL A 49 -3.02 1.91 -24.75
C VAL A 49 -3.96 2.10 -25.94
N GLN A 50 -3.93 3.28 -26.56
CA GLN A 50 -4.56 3.49 -27.86
C GLN A 50 -3.54 3.25 -28.98
N TYR A 51 -3.98 2.49 -29.99
CA TYR A 51 -3.27 2.23 -31.23
C TYR A 51 -3.02 3.54 -32.01
N ALA A 52 -1.75 3.85 -32.30
CA ALA A 52 -1.40 4.82 -33.33
C ALA A 52 -1.27 4.10 -34.70
N SER A 53 -2.16 4.44 -35.64
CA SER A 53 -1.95 4.15 -37.07
C SER A 53 -1.03 5.22 -37.67
N GLU A 54 -0.10 4.76 -38.51
CA GLU A 54 0.78 5.56 -39.36
C GLU A 54 0.00 6.57 -40.23
N ASP A 55 0.33 7.86 -40.11
CA ASP A 55 0.66 8.78 -41.21
C ASP A 55 0.55 10.25 -40.77
N GLY A 56 1.56 11.04 -41.15
CA GLY A 56 1.76 12.41 -40.67
C GLY A 56 0.82 13.46 -41.28
N ASN A 57 0.54 14.50 -40.48
CA ASN A 57 0.75 15.89 -40.84
C ASN A 57 0.24 16.82 -39.72
N LEU A 58 1.11 17.71 -39.25
CA LEU A 58 0.75 18.86 -38.43
C LEU A 58 -0.06 19.86 -39.28
N LYS A 59 -1.23 20.25 -38.78
CA LYS A 59 -1.83 21.55 -39.06
C LYS A 59 -2.46 22.11 -37.79
N GLU A 60 -1.93 23.25 -37.36
CA GLU A 60 -2.57 24.17 -36.43
C GLU A 60 -3.94 24.60 -36.96
N GLU A 61 -4.97 24.51 -36.13
CA GLU A 61 -6.12 25.43 -36.22
C GLU A 61 -6.51 25.90 -34.82
N ASN A 62 -6.19 27.17 -34.56
CA ASN A 62 -6.75 27.97 -33.48
C ASN A 62 -8.28 28.01 -33.60
N LYS A 63 -9.00 27.61 -32.55
CA LYS A 63 -10.36 28.08 -32.28
C LYS A 63 -10.49 28.56 -30.84
N VAL A 64 -10.72 29.87 -30.77
CA VAL A 64 -11.07 30.68 -29.61
C VAL A 64 -12.30 30.11 -28.90
N GLY A 65 -12.18 29.92 -27.58
CA GLY A 65 -13.26 29.66 -26.64
C GLY A 65 -13.06 30.55 -25.41
N GLU A 66 -14.16 31.00 -24.83
CA GLU A 66 -14.34 32.23 -24.06
C GLU A 66 -13.71 32.28 -22.66
N GLY A 67 -13.05 33.41 -22.36
CA GLY A 67 -13.01 34.14 -21.08
C GLY A 67 -12.96 33.38 -19.76
N VAL A 68 -11.74 33.20 -19.24
CA VAL A 68 -11.48 33.16 -17.79
C VAL A 68 -10.54 34.34 -17.52
N ASP A 69 -11.00 35.35 -16.79
CA ASP A 69 -10.13 36.47 -16.40
C ASP A 69 -9.06 35.94 -15.44
N GLU A 70 -7.80 35.94 -15.86
CA GLU A 70 -6.65 35.69 -14.99
C GLU A 70 -6.60 36.79 -13.92
N LEU A 71 -6.68 36.40 -12.65
CA LEU A 71 -6.47 37.32 -11.53
C LEU A 71 -5.08 37.92 -11.63
N THR A 72 -4.98 39.24 -11.48
CA THR A 72 -3.70 39.91 -11.42
C THR A 72 -2.91 39.46 -10.19
N THR A 73 -1.59 39.52 -10.25
CA THR A 73 -0.72 39.14 -9.13
C THR A 73 -1.05 39.93 -7.85
N GLU A 74 -1.54 41.17 -7.98
CA GLU A 74 -1.99 42.00 -6.85
C GLU A 74 -3.27 41.43 -6.19
N GLU A 75 -4.23 40.95 -6.99
CA GLU A 75 -5.46 40.32 -6.48
C GLU A 75 -5.17 38.98 -5.79
N MET A 76 -4.20 38.21 -6.30
CA MET A 76 -3.76 36.96 -5.65
C MET A 76 -3.13 37.24 -4.27
N ILE A 77 -2.27 38.27 -4.18
CA ILE A 77 -1.63 38.66 -2.90
C ILE A 77 -2.68 39.17 -1.91
N GLN A 78 -3.65 39.96 -2.37
CA GLN A 78 -4.72 40.45 -1.49
C GLN A 78 -5.59 39.30 -0.96
N LYS A 79 -5.86 38.28 -1.77
CA LYS A 79 -6.64 37.09 -1.37
C LYS A 79 -5.88 36.22 -0.36
N LEU A 80 -4.57 36.02 -0.58
CA LEU A 80 -3.68 35.33 0.36
C LEU A 80 -3.58 36.04 1.72
N ASN A 81 -3.52 37.37 1.72
CA ASN A 81 -3.48 38.14 2.97
C ASN A 81 -4.81 38.04 3.75
N ILE A 82 -5.96 38.06 3.06
CA ILE A 82 -7.28 37.87 3.70
C ILE A 82 -7.41 36.47 4.31
N GLU A 83 -6.94 35.42 3.62
CA GLU A 83 -6.93 34.05 4.15
C GLU A 83 -6.01 33.92 5.38
N THR A 84 -4.86 34.61 5.37
CA THR A 84 -3.93 34.61 6.50
C THR A 84 -4.53 35.29 7.74
N GLU A 85 -5.23 36.42 7.58
CA GLU A 85 -5.94 37.09 8.68
C GLU A 85 -7.11 36.26 9.22
N GLN A 86 -7.81 35.51 8.35
CA GLN A 86 -8.87 34.59 8.79
C GLN A 86 -8.31 33.42 9.60
N LEU A 87 -7.16 32.87 9.22
CA LEU A 87 -6.48 31.81 9.97
C LEU A 87 -6.01 32.30 11.35
N GLN A 88 -5.46 33.51 11.44
CA GLN A 88 -5.05 34.10 12.72
C GLN A 88 -6.25 34.33 13.67
N ASN A 89 -7.39 34.77 13.14
CA ASN A 89 -8.62 34.91 13.94
C ASN A 89 -9.13 33.54 14.45
N VAL A 90 -8.99 32.47 13.67
CA VAL A 90 -9.36 31.11 14.10
C VAL A 90 -8.42 30.62 15.19
N GLU A 91 -7.11 30.83 15.05
CA GLU A 91 -6.14 30.48 16.11
C GLU A 91 -6.41 31.26 17.41
N GLU A 92 -6.80 32.53 17.34
CA GLU A 92 -7.14 33.33 18.51
C GLU A 92 -8.46 32.88 19.18
N ILE A 93 -9.46 32.45 18.40
CA ILE A 93 -10.70 31.83 18.92
C ILE A 93 -10.39 30.51 19.63
N VAL A 94 -9.58 29.64 19.02
CA VAL A 94 -9.19 28.35 19.61
C VAL A 94 -8.39 28.55 20.91
N LYS A 95 -7.54 29.57 20.97
CA LYS A 95 -6.75 29.89 22.16
C LYS A 95 -7.62 30.41 23.30
N ASN A 96 -8.63 31.25 22.99
CA ASN A 96 -9.59 31.76 23.97
C ASN A 96 -10.53 30.66 24.50
N GLU A 97 -10.89 29.67 23.67
CA GLU A 97 -11.64 28.48 24.11
C GLU A 97 -10.81 27.55 25.00
N PHE A 98 -9.50 27.42 24.76
CA PHE A 98 -8.63 26.63 25.63
C PHE A 98 -8.38 27.30 27.00
N GLU A 99 -8.23 28.63 27.06
CA GLU A 99 -8.05 29.35 28.34
C GLU A 99 -9.33 29.34 29.20
N THR A 100 -10.52 29.20 28.60
CA THR A 100 -11.79 29.06 29.36
C THR A 100 -11.98 27.67 29.95
N VAL A 101 -11.30 26.63 29.44
CA VAL A 101 -11.36 25.26 29.97
C VAL A 101 -10.42 25.07 31.17
N GLU A 102 -9.28 25.78 31.23
CA GLU A 102 -8.37 25.74 32.39
C GLU A 102 -8.83 26.60 33.58
N GLY A 103 -9.82 27.48 33.39
CA GLY A 103 -10.34 28.38 34.43
C GLY A 103 -11.45 27.83 35.34
N VAL A 104 -11.90 26.57 35.17
CA VAL A 104 -13.06 26.00 35.91
C VAL A 104 -12.65 24.88 36.89
N GLN A 105 -11.46 24.97 37.48
CA GLN A 105 -11.09 24.15 38.65
C GLN A 105 -10.60 25.01 39.81
N GLU A 106 -11.52 25.72 40.48
CA GLU A 106 -11.40 25.99 41.93
C GLU A 106 -12.72 26.51 42.51
N ASN A 107 -13.07 26.02 43.71
CA ASN A 107 -14.30 26.25 44.50
C ASN A 107 -15.49 25.37 44.06
N VAL A 108 -16.05 24.47 44.88
CA VAL A 108 -16.60 24.67 46.23
C VAL A 108 -16.67 23.34 46.98
N ALA A 109 -16.31 23.36 48.26
CA ALA A 109 -16.53 22.28 49.21
C ALA A 109 -17.85 22.46 49.98
N LEU A 110 -18.54 21.33 50.22
CA LEU A 110 -19.51 21.01 51.30
C LEU A 110 -20.86 21.77 51.36
N GLU A 111 -21.97 21.06 51.10
CA GLU A 111 -22.95 20.61 52.12
C GLU A 111 -24.20 19.92 51.52
N ASN A 112 -24.52 18.75 52.08
CA ASN A 112 -25.84 18.13 52.36
C ASN A 112 -26.97 18.04 51.30
N GLY A 113 -27.28 16.80 50.91
CA GLY A 113 -28.63 16.21 51.01
C GLY A 113 -29.54 16.23 49.78
N GLY A 114 -29.97 15.04 49.32
CA GLY A 114 -31.16 14.83 48.49
C GLY A 114 -30.93 13.95 47.26
N GLU A 115 -31.61 12.81 47.20
CA GLU A 115 -31.71 11.91 46.04
C GLU A 115 -32.40 12.61 44.85
N ASP A 116 -31.86 12.47 43.64
CA ASP A 116 -32.62 12.09 42.44
C ASP A 116 -31.69 11.81 41.24
N ASN A 117 -32.10 10.84 40.42
CA ASN A 117 -31.38 10.26 39.28
C ASN A 117 -30.95 11.28 38.21
N LEU A 118 -29.66 11.28 37.85
CA LEU A 118 -29.19 11.73 36.54
C LEU A 118 -28.04 10.83 36.07
N THR A 119 -28.28 10.13 34.95
CA THR A 119 -27.33 9.28 34.24
C THR A 119 -26.10 10.07 33.80
N THR A 120 -24.94 9.75 34.34
CA THR A 120 -23.65 10.25 33.88
C THR A 120 -23.17 9.42 32.69
N THR A 121 -23.27 9.98 31.49
CA THR A 121 -22.56 9.48 30.31
C THR A 121 -21.07 9.78 30.47
N THR A 122 -20.27 8.74 30.65
CA THR A 122 -18.80 8.78 30.72
C THR A 122 -18.21 9.28 29.39
N PRO A 123 -17.11 10.06 29.39
CA PRO A 123 -16.55 10.69 28.19
C PRO A 123 -15.72 9.73 27.32
N THR A 124 -16.27 8.58 26.94
CA THR A 124 -15.64 7.66 25.97
C THR A 124 -15.91 8.09 24.51
N ASN A 125 -16.98 8.84 24.25
CA ASN A 125 -17.32 9.30 22.90
C ASN A 125 -16.37 10.37 22.33
N ASN A 126 -15.57 11.03 23.17
CA ASN A 126 -14.71 12.12 22.71
C ASN A 126 -13.37 11.64 22.15
N LEU A 127 -12.84 10.49 22.57
CA LEU A 127 -11.57 9.98 22.01
C LEU A 127 -11.75 9.51 20.57
N ILE A 128 -12.83 8.78 20.27
CA ILE A 128 -13.14 8.33 18.90
C ILE A 128 -13.46 9.53 18.00
N THR A 129 -14.17 10.55 18.53
CA THR A 129 -14.46 11.79 17.78
C THR A 129 -13.19 12.61 17.52
N LEU A 130 -12.23 12.65 18.46
CA LEU A 130 -10.92 13.28 18.25
C LEU A 130 -9.97 12.44 17.37
N MET A 131 -10.10 11.11 17.33
CA MET A 131 -9.30 10.25 16.44
C MET A 131 -9.85 10.22 15.00
N ALA A 132 -11.13 10.51 14.83
CA ALA A 132 -11.79 10.56 13.52
C ALA A 132 -11.37 11.78 12.67
N THR A 133 -10.72 12.79 13.25
CA THR A 133 -10.38 14.05 12.56
C THR A 133 -9.08 14.03 11.76
N GLU A 134 -8.29 12.94 11.74
CA GLU A 134 -6.92 12.96 11.19
C GLU A 134 -6.56 11.81 10.23
N THR A 135 -7.52 11.20 9.52
CA THR A 135 -7.18 10.24 8.44
C THR A 135 -7.90 10.56 7.14
N ASN A 136 -7.24 10.29 6.01
CA ASN A 136 -7.81 10.46 4.67
C ASN A 136 -8.91 9.40 4.33
N TYR A 137 -9.31 8.56 5.30
CA TYR A 137 -10.20 7.43 5.11
C TYR A 137 -11.36 7.43 6.14
N PRO A 138 -12.31 8.38 6.05
CA PRO A 138 -13.41 8.47 7.01
C PRO A 138 -14.32 7.23 6.94
N ILE A 139 -14.78 6.76 8.10
CA ILE A 139 -15.68 5.61 8.25
C ILE A 139 -17.15 6.10 8.36
N PRO A 140 -18.11 5.52 7.62
CA PRO A 140 -17.97 4.42 6.64
C PRO A 140 -17.22 4.85 5.38
N TYR A 141 -16.15 4.13 5.06
CA TYR A 141 -15.39 4.35 3.84
C TYR A 141 -16.01 3.57 2.70
N ARG A 142 -16.17 4.22 1.55
CA ARG A 142 -16.79 3.66 0.36
C ARG A 142 -15.98 4.08 -0.85
N SER A 143 -15.63 3.12 -1.70
CA SER A 143 -14.89 3.40 -2.92
C SER A 143 -15.42 2.57 -4.08
N LYS A 144 -15.43 3.20 -5.26
CA LYS A 144 -15.66 2.53 -6.53
C LYS A 144 -14.31 2.10 -7.08
N LEU A 145 -14.21 0.84 -7.48
CA LEU A 145 -13.02 0.39 -8.18
C LEU A 145 -12.99 1.04 -9.56
N THR A 146 -11.85 1.61 -9.93
CA THR A 146 -11.62 2.23 -11.24
C THR A 146 -11.71 1.20 -12.36
N GLU A 147 -11.25 -0.02 -12.08
CA GLU A 147 -11.26 -1.18 -12.96
C GLU A 147 -11.96 -2.37 -12.27
N GLN A 148 -12.30 -3.40 -13.03
CA GLN A 148 -12.87 -4.62 -12.45
C GLN A 148 -11.83 -5.30 -11.53
N PHE A 149 -12.29 -5.94 -10.45
CA PHE A 149 -11.37 -6.68 -9.59
C PHE A 149 -10.96 -7.99 -10.26
N GLU A 150 -9.72 -8.10 -10.68
CA GLU A 150 -9.20 -9.19 -11.51
C GLU A 150 -8.30 -10.18 -10.74
N PRO A 151 -8.19 -11.43 -11.23
CA PRO A 151 -7.24 -12.39 -10.71
C PRO A 151 -5.80 -11.84 -10.64
N GLY A 152 -5.17 -11.99 -9.48
CA GLY A 152 -3.83 -11.49 -9.18
C GLY A 152 -3.82 -10.17 -8.42
N GLN A 153 -4.89 -9.36 -8.51
CA GLN A 153 -5.02 -8.10 -7.77
C GLN A 153 -5.25 -8.34 -6.27
N THR A 154 -4.77 -7.41 -5.45
CA THR A 154 -4.86 -7.43 -3.99
C THR A 154 -5.43 -6.11 -3.48
N LEU A 155 -6.46 -6.18 -2.64
CA LEU A 155 -6.89 -5.08 -1.77
C LEU A 155 -6.15 -5.21 -0.43
N ILE A 156 -5.48 -4.14 -0.01
CA ILE A 156 -4.74 -4.01 1.24
C ILE A 156 -5.47 -3.00 2.10
N LEU A 157 -5.77 -3.39 3.34
CA LEU A 157 -6.32 -2.55 4.39
C LEU A 157 -5.39 -2.60 5.59
N LYS A 158 -4.89 -1.44 6.01
CA LYS A 158 -4.27 -1.27 7.33
C LYS A 158 -5.01 -0.22 8.15
N GLY A 159 -5.01 -0.43 9.46
CA GLY A 159 -5.68 0.47 10.39
C GLY A 159 -5.38 0.12 11.83
N LYS A 160 -6.04 0.82 12.74
CA LYS A 160 -5.93 0.62 14.19
C LYS A 160 -7.31 0.39 14.79
N THR A 161 -7.38 -0.39 15.85
CA THR A 161 -8.61 -0.57 16.62
C THR A 161 -8.46 0.02 18.01
N ALA A 162 -9.57 0.32 18.68
CA ALA A 162 -9.59 0.80 20.05
C ALA A 162 -9.82 -0.36 21.03
N GLU A 163 -9.55 -0.13 22.32
CA GLU A 163 -9.75 -1.14 23.37
C GLU A 163 -11.23 -1.53 23.57
N ASP A 164 -12.15 -0.66 23.17
CA ASP A 164 -13.59 -0.88 23.21
C ASP A 164 -14.18 -1.41 21.89
N SER A 165 -13.38 -1.51 20.81
CA SER A 165 -13.81 -2.05 19.52
C SER A 165 -14.54 -3.40 19.67
N VAL A 166 -15.70 -3.50 19.03
CA VAL A 166 -16.53 -4.70 18.99
C VAL A 166 -16.27 -5.43 17.68
N ARG A 167 -16.37 -4.73 16.55
CA ARG A 167 -16.17 -5.30 15.22
C ARG A 167 -16.01 -4.24 14.14
N PHE A 168 -15.37 -4.62 13.03
CA PHE A 168 -15.44 -3.88 11.78
C PHE A 168 -15.68 -4.85 10.61
N THR A 169 -16.00 -4.30 9.45
CA THR A 169 -16.32 -5.05 8.24
C THR A 169 -15.57 -4.53 7.04
N ILE A 170 -15.26 -5.45 6.13
CA ILE A 170 -14.72 -5.18 4.80
C ILE A 170 -15.65 -5.89 3.82
N ASN A 171 -16.17 -5.17 2.85
CA ASN A 171 -17.12 -5.70 1.89
C ASN A 171 -16.64 -5.43 0.47
N LEU A 172 -16.67 -6.46 -0.38
CA LEU A 172 -16.61 -6.32 -1.82
C LEU A 172 -18.05 -6.39 -2.33
N HIS A 173 -18.51 -5.32 -3.00
CA HIS A 173 -19.91 -5.12 -3.39
C HIS A 173 -20.11 -5.12 -4.90
N HIS A 174 -21.33 -5.44 -5.31
CA HIS A 174 -21.84 -5.23 -6.66
C HIS A 174 -22.65 -3.93 -6.75
N ALA A 175 -22.42 -3.15 -7.82
CA ALA A 175 -23.15 -1.95 -8.24
C ALA A 175 -23.12 -0.73 -7.30
N SER A 176 -23.14 -0.89 -5.99
CA SER A 176 -23.06 0.19 -5.00
C SER A 176 -22.25 -0.23 -3.76
N PRO A 177 -21.59 0.71 -3.05
CA PRO A 177 -20.82 0.43 -1.84
C PRO A 177 -21.68 0.38 -0.56
N ASP A 178 -22.90 -0.16 -0.65
CA ASP A 178 -23.86 -0.22 0.45
C ASP A 178 -24.75 -1.46 0.40
N PHE A 179 -25.47 -1.73 1.49
CA PHE A 179 -26.42 -2.83 1.59
C PHE A 179 -27.79 -2.48 1.00
N SER A 180 -27.84 -1.75 -0.12
CA SER A 180 -29.09 -1.37 -0.80
C SER A 180 -29.84 -2.56 -1.46
N GLY A 181 -29.43 -3.79 -1.14
CA GLY A 181 -30.00 -5.03 -1.65
C GLY A 181 -29.22 -5.66 -2.81
N ASN A 182 -28.11 -5.04 -3.22
CA ASN A 182 -27.20 -5.61 -4.21
C ASN A 182 -26.36 -6.75 -3.62
N ASP A 183 -25.78 -7.57 -4.51
CA ASP A 183 -24.93 -8.69 -4.12
C ASP A 183 -23.64 -8.18 -3.44
N VAL A 184 -23.19 -8.91 -2.42
CA VAL A 184 -21.90 -8.72 -1.73
C VAL A 184 -21.08 -9.99 -1.93
N PRO A 185 -20.28 -10.08 -3.03
CA PRO A 185 -19.47 -11.26 -3.32
C PRO A 185 -18.63 -11.78 -2.16
N LEU A 186 -18.03 -10.86 -1.40
CA LEU A 186 -17.28 -11.19 -0.19
C LEU A 186 -17.58 -10.17 0.91
N HIS A 187 -18.14 -10.66 2.01
CA HIS A 187 -18.27 -9.96 3.28
C HIS A 187 -17.26 -10.55 4.26
N ILE A 188 -16.47 -9.69 4.89
CA ILE A 188 -15.58 -10.02 6.00
C ILE A 188 -16.03 -9.22 7.22
N SER A 189 -16.25 -9.90 8.34
CA SER A 189 -16.53 -9.28 9.63
C SER A 189 -15.51 -9.75 10.66
N VAL A 190 -14.66 -8.84 11.11
CA VAL A 190 -13.67 -9.09 12.17
C VAL A 190 -14.35 -8.78 13.50
N ARG A 191 -14.60 -9.82 14.31
CA ARG A 191 -15.40 -9.75 15.53
C ARG A 191 -14.51 -10.01 16.75
N PHE A 192 -14.29 -8.98 17.55
CA PHE A 192 -13.51 -9.08 18.80
C PHE A 192 -14.33 -9.68 19.94
N ASP A 193 -15.63 -9.41 19.96
CA ASP A 193 -16.60 -9.97 20.91
C ASP A 193 -16.76 -11.50 20.76
N GLU A 194 -16.66 -12.02 19.55
CA GLU A 194 -16.71 -13.46 19.28
C GLU A 194 -15.31 -14.12 19.19
N GLY A 195 -14.24 -13.32 19.06
CA GLY A 195 -12.90 -13.82 18.77
C GLY A 195 -12.80 -14.56 17.43
N LYS A 196 -13.59 -14.13 16.43
CA LYS A 196 -13.68 -14.78 15.10
C LYS A 196 -13.63 -13.75 13.98
N ILE A 197 -13.11 -14.18 12.84
CA ILE A 197 -13.35 -13.52 11.56
C ILE A 197 -14.39 -14.36 10.81
N VAL A 198 -15.45 -13.70 10.39
CA VAL A 198 -16.58 -14.30 9.67
C VAL A 198 -16.53 -13.87 8.21
N TYR A 199 -16.73 -14.83 7.32
CA TYR A 199 -16.76 -14.65 5.88
C TYR A 199 -18.12 -15.10 5.34
N ASN A 200 -18.71 -14.34 4.45
CA ASN A 200 -19.95 -14.73 3.80
C ASN A 200 -20.14 -14.05 2.44
N THR A 201 -21.19 -14.42 1.74
CA THR A 201 -21.67 -13.78 0.52
C THR A 201 -23.14 -13.44 0.72
N PHE A 202 -23.54 -12.23 0.36
CA PHE A 202 -24.94 -11.87 0.21
C PHE A 202 -25.27 -11.94 -1.29
N ALA A 203 -26.26 -12.74 -1.68
CA ALA A 203 -26.64 -12.85 -3.08
C ALA A 203 -28.12 -13.12 -3.20
N LYS A 204 -28.76 -12.52 -4.22
CA LYS A 204 -30.20 -12.71 -4.48
C LYS A 204 -31.09 -12.38 -3.26
N GLY A 205 -30.69 -11.38 -2.48
CA GLY A 205 -31.45 -10.91 -1.32
C GLY A 205 -31.24 -11.70 -0.02
N GLU A 206 -30.35 -12.70 0.00
CA GLU A 206 -30.12 -13.53 1.18
C GLU A 206 -28.64 -13.70 1.51
N TRP A 207 -28.33 -13.83 2.81
CA TRP A 207 -27.01 -14.25 3.27
C TRP A 207 -26.83 -15.75 3.08
N GLY A 208 -25.67 -16.14 2.54
CA GLY A 208 -25.27 -17.53 2.48
C GLY A 208 -24.86 -18.11 3.84
N LYS A 209 -24.30 -19.32 3.81
CA LYS A 209 -23.72 -19.97 4.99
C LYS A 209 -22.42 -19.28 5.39
N GLU A 210 -22.32 -18.85 6.65
CA GLU A 210 -21.09 -18.27 7.18
C GLU A 210 -19.93 -19.29 7.20
N GLU A 211 -18.73 -18.80 6.89
CA GLU A 211 -17.46 -19.47 7.16
C GLU A 211 -16.68 -18.68 8.21
N ARG A 212 -15.92 -19.37 9.07
CA ARG A 212 -15.33 -18.75 10.26
C ARG A 212 -13.88 -19.16 10.45
N LYS A 213 -13.04 -18.22 10.89
CA LYS A 213 -11.67 -18.45 11.37
C LYS A 213 -11.47 -17.78 12.73
N SER A 214 -10.42 -18.19 13.45
CA SER A 214 -10.02 -17.47 14.66
C SER A 214 -9.59 -16.06 14.29
N ASN A 215 -9.97 -15.07 15.11
CA ASN A 215 -9.42 -13.73 15.00
C ASN A 215 -8.02 -13.74 15.63
N PRO A 216 -6.94 -13.40 14.89
CA PRO A 216 -5.60 -13.30 15.46
C PRO A 216 -5.41 -12.00 16.27
N TYR A 217 -6.24 -10.99 16.02
CA TYR A 217 -6.14 -9.66 16.63
C TYR A 217 -6.83 -9.59 18.00
N LYS A 218 -6.29 -8.74 18.86
CA LYS A 218 -6.92 -8.28 20.09
C LYS A 218 -7.45 -6.85 19.89
N LYS A 219 -8.32 -6.43 20.80
CA LYS A 219 -8.79 -5.04 20.83
C LYS A 219 -7.61 -4.12 21.11
N GLY A 220 -7.51 -3.00 20.40
CA GLY A 220 -6.38 -2.07 20.51
C GLY A 220 -5.22 -2.36 19.55
N ASP A 221 -5.21 -3.52 18.87
CA ASP A 221 -4.12 -3.88 17.96
C ASP A 221 -4.23 -3.11 16.63
N ASP A 222 -3.07 -2.91 16.00
CA ASP A 222 -2.97 -2.56 14.59
C ASP A 222 -3.43 -3.75 13.73
N ILE A 223 -4.00 -3.46 12.57
CA ILE A 223 -4.64 -4.42 11.66
C ILE A 223 -3.93 -4.35 10.30
N ASP A 224 -3.57 -5.50 9.73
CA ASP A 224 -3.18 -5.65 8.32
C ASP A 224 -3.99 -6.80 7.68
N ILE A 225 -5.04 -6.45 6.93
CA ILE A 225 -5.84 -7.42 6.18
C ILE A 225 -5.63 -7.22 4.69
N ARG A 226 -5.31 -8.31 4.00
CA ARG A 226 -5.15 -8.32 2.54
C ARG A 226 -6.07 -9.34 1.91
N ILE A 227 -6.70 -8.96 0.81
CA ILE A 227 -7.63 -9.80 0.06
C ILE A 227 -7.10 -9.89 -1.36
N ARG A 228 -6.58 -11.06 -1.74
CA ARG A 228 -6.10 -11.31 -3.09
C ARG A 228 -7.11 -12.12 -3.88
N ALA A 229 -7.46 -11.65 -5.07
CA ALA A 229 -8.34 -12.36 -5.98
C ALA A 229 -7.56 -13.39 -6.80
N HIS A 230 -8.15 -14.56 -6.99
CA HIS A 230 -7.73 -15.58 -7.95
C HIS A 230 -8.94 -16.00 -8.81
N ASP A 231 -8.72 -16.84 -9.82
CA ASP A 231 -9.80 -17.27 -10.74
C ASP A 231 -10.97 -17.97 -10.03
N SER A 232 -10.69 -18.71 -8.96
CA SER A 232 -11.67 -19.56 -8.28
C SER A 232 -11.98 -19.17 -6.84
N LYS A 233 -11.21 -18.25 -6.25
CA LYS A 233 -11.28 -17.93 -4.82
C LYS A 233 -10.67 -16.57 -4.49
N PHE A 234 -10.96 -16.08 -3.31
CA PHE A 234 -10.15 -15.07 -2.62
C PHE A 234 -9.19 -15.75 -1.64
N THR A 235 -7.97 -15.25 -1.54
CA THR A 235 -7.02 -15.60 -0.48
C THR A 235 -6.90 -14.40 0.46
N ILE A 236 -7.17 -14.62 1.74
CA ILE A 236 -7.19 -13.59 2.77
C ILE A 236 -6.01 -13.80 3.71
N PHE A 237 -5.31 -12.70 3.96
CA PHE A 237 -4.15 -12.61 4.84
C PHE A 237 -4.47 -11.73 6.05
N ALA A 238 -3.91 -12.10 7.20
CA ALA A 238 -3.83 -11.25 8.39
C ALA A 238 -2.37 -11.20 8.82
N ASP A 239 -1.84 -10.00 9.06
CA ASP A 239 -0.42 -9.76 9.34
C ASP A 239 0.49 -10.46 8.32
N GLN A 240 0.13 -10.30 7.04
CA GLN A 240 0.85 -10.87 5.89
C GLN A 240 0.93 -12.42 5.87
N LYS A 241 0.22 -13.09 6.78
CA LYS A 241 0.09 -14.53 6.85
C LYS A 241 -1.25 -14.97 6.29
N GLU A 242 -1.24 -15.97 5.41
CA GLU A 242 -2.46 -16.55 4.88
C GLU A 242 -3.30 -17.17 6.00
N ILE A 243 -4.58 -16.79 6.10
CA ILE A 243 -5.50 -17.30 7.12
C ILE A 243 -6.73 -17.99 6.53
N LYS A 244 -7.11 -17.66 5.30
CA LYS A 244 -8.33 -18.17 4.68
C LYS A 244 -8.27 -18.15 3.16
N GLU A 245 -8.67 -19.26 2.55
CA GLU A 245 -9.14 -19.31 1.17
C GLU A 245 -10.67 -19.34 1.17
N TYR A 246 -11.31 -18.48 0.37
CA TYR A 246 -12.75 -18.37 0.24
C TYR A 246 -13.16 -18.55 -1.22
N GLU A 247 -13.78 -19.68 -1.55
CA GLU A 247 -14.23 -19.98 -2.91
C GLU A 247 -15.29 -18.98 -3.40
N HIS A 248 -15.21 -18.61 -4.67
CA HIS A 248 -16.17 -17.70 -5.27
C HIS A 248 -17.58 -18.32 -5.28
N ARG A 249 -18.54 -17.66 -4.64
CA ARG A 249 -19.96 -18.08 -4.64
C ARG A 249 -20.81 -17.36 -5.69
N VAL A 250 -20.30 -16.22 -6.16
CA VAL A 250 -20.82 -15.41 -7.26
C VAL A 250 -19.63 -14.98 -8.12
N PRO A 251 -19.84 -14.53 -9.37
CA PRO A 251 -18.75 -14.15 -10.25
C PRO A 251 -17.86 -13.07 -9.64
N LEU A 252 -16.54 -13.25 -9.66
CA LEU A 252 -15.58 -12.22 -9.25
C LEU A 252 -15.83 -10.89 -9.99
N SER A 253 -16.17 -10.99 -11.27
CA SER A 253 -16.49 -9.87 -12.15
C SER A 253 -17.65 -8.99 -11.66
N SER A 254 -18.48 -9.46 -10.72
CA SER A 254 -19.54 -8.62 -10.16
C SER A 254 -19.04 -7.60 -9.14
N VAL A 255 -17.81 -7.74 -8.63
CA VAL A 255 -17.20 -6.77 -7.70
C VAL A 255 -16.89 -5.48 -8.45
N THR A 256 -17.53 -4.38 -8.03
CA THR A 256 -17.31 -3.04 -8.61
C THR A 256 -17.00 -1.98 -7.56
N HIS A 257 -17.24 -2.28 -6.28
CA HIS A 257 -17.02 -1.37 -5.18
C HIS A 257 -16.48 -2.13 -3.98
N PHE A 258 -15.90 -1.41 -3.03
CA PHE A 258 -15.66 -1.93 -1.70
C PHE A 258 -16.05 -0.90 -0.63
N SER A 259 -16.32 -1.40 0.57
CA SER A 259 -16.58 -0.55 1.73
C SER A 259 -15.92 -1.10 2.99
N ILE A 260 -15.59 -0.19 3.89
CA ILE A 260 -15.06 -0.48 5.23
C ILE A 260 -15.93 0.27 6.23
N ASP A 261 -16.37 -0.43 7.27
CA ASP A 261 -17.29 0.13 8.27
C ASP A 261 -17.08 -0.50 9.65
N GLY A 262 -17.50 0.18 10.71
CA GLY A 262 -17.39 -0.25 12.11
C GLY A 262 -16.16 0.28 12.85
N ASP A 263 -15.74 -0.44 13.89
CA ASP A 263 -14.83 0.05 14.94
C ASP A 263 -13.35 -0.04 14.54
N ILE A 264 -12.95 0.70 13.50
CA ILE A 264 -11.59 0.77 12.97
C ILE A 264 -11.23 2.20 12.54
N LEU A 265 -10.01 2.63 12.85
CA LEU A 265 -9.38 3.82 12.27
C LEU A 265 -8.51 3.38 11.09
N VAL A 266 -8.91 3.71 9.87
CA VAL A 266 -8.17 3.27 8.68
C VAL A 266 -6.99 4.20 8.40
N THR A 267 -5.81 3.63 8.27
CA THR A 267 -4.56 4.37 8.03
C THR A 267 -4.02 4.17 6.62
N HIS A 268 -4.34 3.05 5.96
CA HIS A 268 -3.90 2.77 4.61
C HIS A 268 -4.90 1.90 3.87
N ILE A 269 -5.22 2.30 2.64
CA ILE A 269 -5.94 1.50 1.66
C ILE A 269 -5.15 1.54 0.36
N HIS A 270 -4.94 0.37 -0.23
CA HIS A 270 -4.41 0.27 -1.58
C HIS A 270 -5.05 -0.92 -2.29
N TRP A 271 -5.39 -0.79 -3.57
CA TRP A 271 -5.76 -1.93 -4.40
C TRP A 271 -5.02 -1.89 -5.72
N GLY A 272 -4.65 -3.07 -6.22
CA GLY A 272 -3.96 -3.20 -7.50
C GLY A 272 -3.05 -4.40 -7.51
N GLY A 273 -1.95 -4.31 -8.25
CA GLY A 273 -1.06 -5.44 -8.49
C GLY A 273 -1.63 -6.38 -9.55
N LYS A 274 -0.93 -7.49 -9.77
CA LYS A 274 -1.27 -8.53 -10.75
C LYS A 274 -0.45 -9.78 -10.43
N TYR A 275 -0.54 -10.79 -11.28
CA TYR A 275 0.47 -11.84 -11.29
C TYR A 275 1.75 -11.32 -11.94
N TYR A 276 2.80 -11.19 -11.14
CA TYR A 276 4.14 -10.85 -11.62
C TYR A 276 4.91 -12.15 -11.83
N PRO A 277 5.29 -12.50 -13.07
CA PRO A 277 6.13 -13.67 -13.30
C PRO A 277 7.50 -13.45 -12.66
N VAL A 278 8.05 -14.47 -12.00
CA VAL A 278 9.42 -14.47 -11.45
C VAL A 278 10.22 -15.57 -12.16
N PRO A 279 11.36 -15.27 -12.81
CA PRO A 279 12.05 -13.98 -12.83
C PRO A 279 11.24 -12.87 -13.52
N TYR A 280 11.25 -11.69 -12.90
CA TYR A 280 10.60 -10.49 -13.36
C TYR A 280 11.66 -9.54 -13.90
N GLU A 281 11.41 -8.93 -15.04
CA GLU A 281 12.23 -7.87 -15.59
C GLU A 281 11.34 -6.83 -16.24
N SER A 282 11.64 -5.55 -16.01
CA SER A 282 10.83 -4.44 -16.49
C SER A 282 11.65 -3.16 -16.60
N GLY A 283 11.32 -2.35 -17.61
CA GLY A 283 11.75 -0.97 -17.70
C GLY A 283 10.93 -0.07 -16.75
N ILE A 284 11.60 0.88 -16.11
CA ILE A 284 10.98 1.96 -15.34
C ILE A 284 10.88 3.18 -16.26
N VAL A 285 9.66 3.69 -16.46
CA VAL A 285 9.40 4.76 -17.45
C VAL A 285 9.76 6.15 -16.93
N GLY A 286 9.72 7.13 -17.85
CA GLY A 286 9.98 8.53 -17.54
C GLY A 286 11.41 8.74 -17.09
N GLU A 287 11.59 9.46 -16.00
CA GLU A 287 12.92 9.72 -15.39
C GLU A 287 13.51 8.51 -14.64
N GLY A 288 12.85 7.34 -14.71
CA GLY A 288 13.25 6.17 -13.95
C GLY A 288 12.94 6.30 -12.46
N PHE A 289 13.65 5.51 -11.66
CA PHE A 289 13.63 5.60 -10.19
C PHE A 289 14.65 6.63 -9.69
N ALA A 290 14.43 7.90 -10.03
CA ALA A 290 15.29 9.05 -9.70
C ALA A 290 15.22 9.44 -8.21
N PRO A 291 16.15 10.28 -7.70
CA PRO A 291 16.06 10.84 -6.35
C PRO A 291 14.71 11.53 -6.09
N GLY A 292 14.19 11.36 -4.88
CA GLY A 292 12.85 11.79 -4.46
C GLY A 292 11.78 10.71 -4.62
N LYS A 293 11.97 9.72 -5.50
CA LYS A 293 10.97 8.66 -5.72
C LYS A 293 11.03 7.55 -4.68
N THR A 294 9.88 6.92 -4.49
CA THR A 294 9.66 5.76 -3.63
C THR A 294 9.17 4.58 -4.46
N MET A 295 9.74 3.40 -4.23
CA MET A 295 9.30 2.13 -4.79
C MET A 295 8.76 1.25 -3.67
N LEU A 296 7.54 0.75 -3.84
CA LEU A 296 6.94 -0.28 -2.99
C LEU A 296 6.88 -1.61 -3.73
N ILE A 297 7.39 -2.66 -3.10
CA ILE A 297 7.31 -4.03 -3.59
C ILE A 297 6.65 -4.88 -2.50
N PHE A 298 5.56 -5.55 -2.88
CA PHE A 298 4.89 -6.55 -2.05
C PHE A 298 5.21 -7.93 -2.56
N GLY A 299 5.63 -8.81 -1.67
CA GLY A 299 5.98 -10.17 -2.03
C GLY A 299 5.89 -11.14 -0.87
N THR A 300 6.07 -12.42 -1.15
CA THR A 300 6.14 -13.50 -0.16
C THR A 300 7.31 -14.40 -0.52
N PRO A 301 8.34 -14.53 0.34
CA PRO A 301 9.43 -15.45 0.09
C PRO A 301 8.89 -16.88 0.14
N GLU A 302 9.35 -17.75 -0.75
CA GLU A 302 8.82 -19.11 -0.78
C GLU A 302 9.10 -19.88 0.52
N LYS A 303 8.14 -20.71 0.95
CA LYS A 303 8.23 -21.52 2.19
C LYS A 303 9.52 -22.36 2.26
N LYS A 304 10.02 -22.81 1.11
CA LYS A 304 11.24 -23.63 0.98
C LYS A 304 12.40 -22.89 0.32
N GLY A 305 12.23 -21.61 0.00
CA GLY A 305 13.23 -20.79 -0.67
C GLY A 305 14.50 -20.62 0.15
N LYS A 306 15.62 -20.40 -0.51
CA LYS A 306 16.91 -20.09 0.10
C LYS A 306 17.21 -18.60 0.00
N ARG A 307 16.92 -17.99 -1.14
CA ARG A 307 17.26 -16.59 -1.41
C ARG A 307 16.44 -16.02 -2.57
N PHE A 308 16.27 -14.71 -2.56
CA PHE A 308 15.76 -13.98 -3.71
C PHE A 308 16.52 -12.65 -3.82
N HIS A 309 16.40 -11.98 -4.95
CA HIS A 309 17.04 -10.68 -5.15
C HIS A 309 16.15 -9.71 -5.92
N ILE A 310 16.42 -8.43 -5.69
CA ILE A 310 15.83 -7.30 -6.39
C ILE A 310 16.99 -6.43 -6.85
N ASN A 311 17.08 -6.14 -8.15
CA ASN A 311 18.10 -5.30 -8.75
C ASN A 311 17.46 -4.01 -9.26
N LEU A 312 18.07 -2.87 -8.95
CA LEU A 312 17.83 -1.60 -9.63
C LEU A 312 18.97 -1.36 -10.61
N LEU A 313 18.65 -1.25 -11.89
CA LEU A 313 19.63 -1.22 -12.99
C LEU A 313 19.68 0.13 -13.69
N ARG A 314 20.87 0.47 -14.17
CA ARG A 314 21.09 1.54 -15.14
C ARG A 314 20.93 1.01 -16.56
N LYS A 315 20.82 1.94 -17.53
CA LYS A 315 20.69 1.62 -18.97
C LYS A 315 21.81 0.73 -19.52
N ASN A 316 23.02 0.82 -18.97
CA ASN A 316 24.17 0.03 -19.41
C ASN A 316 24.24 -1.37 -18.78
N GLY A 317 23.27 -1.75 -17.95
CA GLY A 317 23.22 -3.05 -17.25
C GLY A 317 23.93 -3.06 -15.89
N ASP A 318 24.59 -1.97 -15.48
CA ASP A 318 25.14 -1.86 -14.13
C ASP A 318 24.00 -1.93 -13.09
N ILE A 319 24.24 -2.63 -11.99
CA ILE A 319 23.29 -2.75 -10.88
C ILE A 319 23.67 -1.72 -9.82
N ALA A 320 22.84 -0.69 -9.68
CA ALA A 320 23.00 0.34 -8.67
C ALA A 320 22.77 -0.20 -7.27
N LEU A 321 21.72 -1.01 -7.11
CA LEU A 321 21.39 -1.71 -5.86
C LEU A 321 20.99 -3.15 -6.17
N HIS A 322 21.75 -4.10 -5.64
CA HIS A 322 21.40 -5.50 -5.53
C HIS A 322 20.94 -5.76 -4.10
N PHE A 323 19.63 -5.91 -3.88
CA PHE A 323 19.07 -6.26 -2.58
C PHE A 323 18.78 -7.76 -2.54
N ASN A 324 19.49 -8.51 -1.71
CA ASN A 324 19.49 -9.97 -1.75
C ASN A 324 19.35 -10.62 -0.36
N PRO A 325 18.11 -10.85 0.09
CA PRO A 325 17.83 -11.67 1.26
C PRO A 325 18.28 -13.12 1.06
N ARG A 326 19.09 -13.62 2.00
CA ARG A 326 19.62 -14.99 2.03
C ARG A 326 19.25 -15.64 3.37
N PHE A 327 18.26 -16.52 3.35
CA PHE A 327 17.75 -17.18 4.56
C PHE A 327 18.72 -18.23 5.11
N ASP A 328 19.51 -18.84 4.24
CA ASP A 328 20.59 -19.78 4.57
C ASP A 328 21.76 -19.08 5.28
N GLU A 329 22.06 -17.84 4.93
CA GLU A 329 23.07 -17.00 5.58
C GLU A 329 22.50 -16.12 6.72
N LYS A 330 21.16 -16.08 6.88
CA LYS A 330 20.43 -15.23 7.84
C LYS A 330 20.77 -13.74 7.72
N ALA A 331 21.00 -13.27 6.50
CA ALA A 331 21.40 -11.89 6.21
C ALA A 331 20.69 -11.35 4.97
N ILE A 332 20.67 -10.02 4.84
CA ILE A 332 20.32 -9.34 3.60
C ILE A 332 21.58 -8.69 3.05
N ILE A 333 22.02 -9.16 1.89
CA ILE A 333 23.20 -8.64 1.20
C ILE A 333 22.79 -7.44 0.35
N ARG A 334 23.56 -6.35 0.43
CA ARG A 334 23.46 -5.23 -0.50
C ARG A 334 24.78 -5.03 -1.20
N ASN A 335 24.74 -4.83 -2.51
CA ASN A 335 25.93 -4.55 -3.30
C ASN A 335 25.57 -3.80 -4.59
N SER A 336 26.58 -3.42 -5.35
CA SER A 336 26.46 -2.88 -6.71
C SER A 336 27.33 -3.71 -7.65
N LEU A 337 26.87 -3.88 -8.89
CA LEU A 337 27.64 -4.48 -9.98
C LEU A 337 28.01 -3.36 -10.95
N ILE A 338 29.31 -3.09 -11.10
CA ILE A 338 29.81 -1.99 -11.93
C ILE A 338 30.82 -2.56 -12.92
N ALA A 339 30.57 -2.38 -14.22
CA ALA A 339 31.41 -2.95 -15.27
C ALA A 339 31.62 -4.48 -15.11
N ASN A 340 30.56 -5.19 -14.74
CA ASN A 340 30.54 -6.62 -14.44
C ASN A 340 31.39 -7.08 -13.22
N GLU A 341 31.80 -6.15 -12.36
CA GLU A 341 32.51 -6.46 -11.12
C GLU A 341 31.64 -6.12 -9.90
N TRP A 342 31.51 -7.08 -8.98
CA TRP A 342 30.83 -6.85 -7.71
C TRP A 342 31.69 -6.00 -6.79
N GLY A 343 31.08 -4.98 -6.18
CA GLY A 343 31.73 -4.17 -5.15
C GLY A 343 31.83 -4.88 -3.79
N ASN A 344 32.10 -4.08 -2.74
CA ASN A 344 32.10 -4.58 -1.37
C ASN A 344 30.68 -4.91 -0.88
N GLU A 345 30.46 -6.09 -0.30
CA GLU A 345 29.15 -6.44 0.24
C GLU A 345 28.85 -5.71 1.55
N GLU A 346 27.62 -5.23 1.69
CA GLU A 346 27.06 -4.75 2.96
C GLU A 346 26.08 -5.77 3.50
N ARG A 347 26.32 -6.22 4.74
CA ARG A 347 25.63 -7.38 5.36
C ARG A 347 25.01 -7.08 6.72
N GLU A 348 25.19 -5.86 7.21
CA GLU A 348 24.72 -5.46 8.54
C GLU A 348 23.19 -5.49 8.66
N GLY A 349 22.71 -5.74 9.88
CA GLY A 349 21.28 -5.88 10.19
C GLY A 349 20.84 -7.33 10.38
N LYS A 350 19.77 -7.52 11.15
CA LYS A 350 19.09 -8.82 11.31
C LYS A 350 18.18 -9.06 10.11
N LEU A 351 18.11 -10.27 9.56
CA LEU A 351 17.09 -10.64 8.57
C LEU A 351 15.69 -10.58 9.21
N PRO A 352 14.82 -9.61 8.85
CA PRO A 352 13.48 -9.47 9.45
C PRO A 352 12.40 -10.19 8.62
N LEU A 353 12.79 -10.85 7.53
CA LEU A 353 11.90 -11.59 6.65
C LEU A 353 11.71 -13.03 7.15
N GLU A 354 10.52 -13.58 6.95
CA GLU A 354 10.18 -14.97 7.25
C GLU A 354 9.67 -15.68 5.99
N LYS A 355 10.04 -16.95 5.83
CA LYS A 355 9.61 -17.75 4.67
C LYS A 355 8.11 -18.03 4.73
N GLY A 356 7.40 -17.76 3.64
CA GLY A 356 5.95 -17.95 3.54
C GLY A 356 5.11 -16.91 4.27
N ILE A 357 5.73 -15.85 4.79
CA ILE A 357 5.06 -14.66 5.32
C ILE A 357 5.35 -13.52 4.35
N GLY A 358 4.33 -12.75 4.00
CA GLY A 358 4.50 -11.60 3.11
C GLY A 358 5.44 -10.54 3.70
N PHE A 359 5.94 -9.67 2.83
CA PHE A 359 6.66 -8.46 3.22
C PHE A 359 6.21 -7.26 2.39
N ASP A 360 6.37 -6.08 3.00
CA ASP A 360 6.37 -4.80 2.32
C ASP A 360 7.80 -4.27 2.28
N LEU A 361 8.37 -4.17 1.08
CA LEU A 361 9.65 -3.52 0.86
C LEU A 361 9.41 -2.13 0.30
N LYS A 362 9.89 -1.12 1.03
CA LYS A 362 9.93 0.27 0.55
C LYS A 362 11.37 0.68 0.34
N ILE A 363 11.69 1.13 -0.86
CA ILE A 363 12.97 1.73 -1.20
C ILE A 363 12.68 3.19 -1.54
N VAL A 364 13.35 4.12 -0.87
CA VAL A 364 13.31 5.55 -1.19
C VAL A 364 14.66 5.92 -1.77
N ASN A 365 14.69 6.49 -2.97
CA ASN A 365 15.92 7.02 -3.55
C ASN A 365 16.12 8.45 -3.03
N GLU A 366 17.03 8.68 -2.10
CA GLU A 366 17.39 10.02 -1.64
C GLU A 366 18.65 10.51 -2.36
N GLU A 367 19.02 11.79 -2.15
CA GLU A 367 20.16 12.43 -2.79
C GLU A 367 21.49 11.68 -2.61
N TYR A 368 21.72 11.07 -1.44
CA TYR A 368 23.01 10.46 -1.08
C TYR A 368 22.97 8.93 -0.91
N ALA A 369 21.78 8.34 -0.73
CA ALA A 369 21.61 6.93 -0.44
C ALA A 369 20.20 6.43 -0.77
N PHE A 370 20.05 5.13 -0.96
CA PHE A 370 18.75 4.49 -0.83
C PHE A 370 18.41 4.31 0.66
N GLN A 371 17.20 4.70 1.08
CA GLN A 371 16.63 4.30 2.36
C GLN A 371 15.74 3.08 2.16
N ILE A 372 16.03 2.00 2.88
CA ILE A 372 15.34 0.72 2.72
C ILE A 372 14.55 0.42 4.00
N PHE A 373 13.25 0.17 3.84
CA PHE A 373 12.35 -0.19 4.91
C PHE A 373 11.72 -1.55 4.61
N LEU A 374 11.53 -2.35 5.66
CA LEU A 374 10.86 -3.64 5.62
C LEU A 374 9.75 -3.63 6.65
N ASN A 375 8.50 -3.86 6.20
CA ASN A 375 7.32 -3.84 7.06
C ASN A 375 7.23 -2.55 7.88
N GLU A 376 7.34 -1.40 7.20
CA GLU A 376 7.28 -0.03 7.76
C GLU A 376 8.47 0.39 8.64
N GLU A 377 9.31 -0.54 9.08
CA GLU A 377 10.51 -0.24 9.86
C GLU A 377 11.72 0.02 8.95
N ARG A 378 12.51 1.04 9.27
CA ARG A 378 13.76 1.34 8.54
C ARG A 378 14.77 0.21 8.81
N PHE A 379 15.17 -0.49 7.75
CA PHE A 379 16.13 -1.58 7.82
C PHE A 379 17.57 -1.07 7.71
N CYS A 380 17.90 -0.35 6.63
CA CYS A 380 19.23 0.20 6.42
C CYS A 380 19.21 1.39 5.45
N SER A 381 20.34 2.09 5.36
CA SER A 381 20.66 3.00 4.25
C SER A 381 21.75 2.36 3.39
N TYR A 382 21.72 2.55 2.08
CA TYR A 382 22.77 2.10 1.16
C TYR A 382 23.28 3.31 0.37
N ALA A 383 24.51 3.75 0.66
CA ALA A 383 25.10 4.91 0.01
C ALA A 383 25.26 4.68 -1.49
N HIS A 384 24.97 5.70 -2.31
CA HIS A 384 25.08 5.60 -3.76
C HIS A 384 26.54 5.35 -4.17
N ARG A 385 26.77 4.29 -4.94
CA ARG A 385 28.09 3.94 -5.49
C ARG A 385 28.26 4.39 -6.94
N MET A 386 27.21 4.93 -7.53
CA MET A 386 27.13 5.46 -8.89
C MET A 386 26.09 6.57 -8.92
N GLU A 387 25.94 7.24 -10.07
CA GLU A 387 24.94 8.28 -10.28
C GLU A 387 23.52 7.77 -9.96
N PRO A 388 22.77 8.42 -9.05
CA PRO A 388 21.45 7.95 -8.60
C PRO A 388 20.30 8.22 -9.59
N HIS A 389 20.55 8.94 -10.68
CA HIS A 389 19.61 9.14 -11.79
C HIS A 389 19.73 8.04 -12.85
N ASP A 390 18.74 7.97 -13.75
CA ASP A 390 18.66 7.00 -14.85
C ASP A 390 18.65 5.53 -14.40
N LEU A 391 18.03 5.26 -13.26
CA LEU A 391 17.70 3.91 -12.82
C LEU A 391 16.45 3.44 -13.58
N LEU A 392 16.67 2.81 -14.72
CA LEU A 392 15.64 2.50 -15.71
C LEU A 392 15.24 1.03 -15.75
N GLY A 393 15.88 0.16 -14.97
CA GLY A 393 15.56 -1.27 -14.96
C GLY A 393 15.25 -1.78 -13.56
N LEU A 394 14.30 -2.70 -13.48
CA LEU A 394 14.00 -3.51 -12.30
C LEU A 394 14.09 -4.98 -12.69
N GLN A 395 14.87 -5.75 -11.96
CA GLN A 395 14.85 -7.22 -12.04
C GLN A 395 14.54 -7.82 -10.67
N ILE A 396 13.73 -8.87 -10.64
CA ILE A 396 13.44 -9.63 -9.43
C ILE A 396 13.58 -11.11 -9.76
N GLY A 397 14.31 -11.86 -8.93
CA GLY A 397 14.55 -13.28 -9.18
C GLY A 397 14.81 -14.08 -7.92
N GLY A 398 14.85 -15.41 -8.07
CA GLY A 398 15.00 -16.36 -6.98
C GLY A 398 13.67 -16.76 -6.34
N ASP A 399 13.72 -17.24 -5.10
CA ASP A 399 12.63 -17.97 -4.46
C ASP A 399 11.62 -17.00 -3.79
N VAL A 400 10.88 -16.24 -4.60
CA VAL A 400 9.91 -15.24 -4.14
C VAL A 400 8.70 -15.15 -5.08
N GLU A 401 7.53 -14.94 -4.49
CA GLU A 401 6.33 -14.52 -5.21
C GLU A 401 6.14 -13.01 -5.07
N ILE A 402 5.90 -12.30 -6.17
CA ILE A 402 5.61 -10.86 -6.16
C ILE A 402 4.14 -10.62 -6.45
N THR A 403 3.53 -9.74 -5.65
CA THR A 403 2.09 -9.47 -5.66
C THR A 403 1.76 -8.01 -5.94
N GLY A 404 2.73 -7.11 -5.81
CA GLY A 404 2.58 -5.70 -6.16
C GLY A 404 3.93 -5.02 -6.36
N ILE A 405 3.99 -4.10 -7.32
CA ILE A 405 5.10 -3.19 -7.55
C ILE A 405 4.50 -1.82 -7.85
N GLN A 406 4.93 -0.79 -7.14
CA GLN A 406 4.49 0.60 -7.32
C GLN A 406 5.69 1.53 -7.26
N ILE A 407 5.62 2.62 -8.01
CA ILE A 407 6.59 3.72 -7.96
C ILE A 407 5.78 5.02 -7.90
N PHE A 408 6.20 5.95 -7.05
CA PHE A 408 5.61 7.28 -6.92
C PHE A 408 6.66 8.26 -6.40
#